data_AF-A0A7G9ZBH1-F1
#
_entry.id   AF-A0A7G9ZBH1-F1
#
_cell.length_a   1.000
_cell.length_b   1.000
_cell.length_c   1.000
_cell.angle_alpha   90.00
_cell.angle_beta   90.00
_cell.angle_gamma   90.00
#
_symmetry.space_group_name_H-M   'P 1'
#
loop_
_entity.id
_entity.type
_entity.pdbx_description
1 polymer ?
#
loop_
_entity_poly.entity_id
_entity_poly.type
_entity_poly.pdbx_seq_one_letter_code
_entity_poly.pdbx_strand_id
1 'polypeptide(L)' 'MWEYQIGGYPIMAKYLRYRKKRELSLEEIGHYRIVAKAIARTIGVQGEVDAVLFTRKYYANKIVN' A
#
# COMPACT_ATOMS: atom_id res chain seq x y z
N MET A 1 -0.95 5.92 -1.93
CA MET A 1 -2.06 4.97 -1.65
C MET A 1 -2.83 4.59 -2.92
N TRP A 2 -3.32 5.55 -3.73
CA TRP A 2 -3.98 5.25 -5.01
C TRP A 2 -3.09 4.44 -5.98
N GLU A 3 -1.81 4.84 -6.09
CA GLU A 3 -0.78 4.16 -6.87
C GLU A 3 -0.21 2.90 -6.20
N TYR A 4 -0.69 2.53 -5.01
CA TYR A 4 -0.14 1.36 -4.31
C TYR A 4 -0.56 0.07 -5.02
N GLN A 5 0.42 -0.79 -5.28
CA GLN A 5 0.24 -2.00 -6.07
C GLN A 5 0.59 -3.24 -5.26
N ILE A 6 -0.21 -4.30 -5.44
CA ILE A 6 0.10 -5.64 -4.95
C ILE A 6 0.19 -6.55 -6.16
N GLY A 7 1.36 -7.17 -6.36
CA GLY A 7 1.64 -7.99 -7.54
C GLY A 7 1.48 -7.23 -8.87
N GLY A 8 1.82 -5.93 -8.88
CA GLY A 8 1.68 -5.06 -10.06
C GLY A 8 0.26 -4.54 -10.32
N TYR A 9 -0.72 -4.88 -9.48
CA TYR A 9 -2.10 -4.41 -9.64
C TYR A 9 -2.42 -3.22 -8.74
N PRO A 10 -2.91 -2.08 -9.27
CA PRO A 10 -3.36 -0.94 -8.48
C PRO A 10 -4.70 -1.27 -7.81
N ILE A 11 -4.68 -1.75 -6.57
CA ILE A 11 -5.82 -2.36 -5.87
C ILE A 11 -7.03 -1.40 -5.83
N MET A 12 -6.80 -0.17 -5.36
CA MET A 12 -7.87 0.81 -5.15
C MET A 12 -8.51 1.24 -6.49
N ALA A 13 -7.69 1.48 -7.51
CA ALA A 13 -8.16 1.83 -8.84
C ALA A 13 -8.91 0.69 -9.50
N LYS A 14 -8.39 -0.55 -9.40
CA LYS A 14 -8.99 -1.75 -9.96
C LYS A 14 -10.36 -2.03 -9.35
N TYR A 15 -10.52 -1.89 -8.03
CA TYR A 15 -11.80 -2.09 -7.33
C TYR A 15 -12.91 -1.18 -7.86
N LEU A 16 -12.63 0.12 -8.00
CA LEU A 16 -13.60 1.09 -8.50
C LEU A 16 -13.85 0.93 -10.00
N ARG A 17 -12.84 0.51 -10.78
CA ARG A 17 -12.98 0.27 -12.22
C ARG A 17 -14.07 -0.75 -12.54
N TYR A 18 -14.16 -1.83 -11.76
CA TYR A 18 -15.20 -2.86 -11.95
C TYR A 18 -16.60 -2.42 -11.54
N ARG A 19 -16.74 -1.29 -10.85
CA ARG A 19 -18.01 -0.75 -10.35
C ARG A 19 -18.42 0.53 -11.04
N LYS A 20 -17.73 0.90 -12.12
CA LYS A 20 -18.14 2.01 -12.99
C LYS A 20 -19.53 1.73 -13.56
N LYS A 21 -20.26 2.81 -13.87
CA LYS A 21 -21.61 2.80 -14.47
C LYS A 21 -22.76 2.37 -13.53
N ARG A 22 -22.51 2.25 -12.23
CA ARG A 22 -23.57 2.15 -11.21
C ARG A 22 -23.14 2.84 -9.92
N GLU A 23 -24.12 3.08 -9.06
CA GLU A 23 -23.86 3.55 -7.70
C GLU A 23 -23.29 2.42 -6.83
N LEU A 24 -22.49 2.81 -5.84
CA LEU A 24 -21.95 1.91 -4.83
C LEU A 24 -22.97 1.77 -3.69
N SER A 25 -23.15 0.54 -3.20
CA SER A 25 -23.91 0.36 -1.96
C SER A 25 -23.11 0.87 -0.76
N LEU A 26 -23.79 1.14 0.36
CA LEU A 26 -23.13 1.48 1.62
C LEU A 26 -22.14 0.41 2.08
N GLU A 27 -22.45 -0.86 1.84
CA GLU A 27 -21.57 -1.98 2.14
C GLU A 27 -20.29 -1.92 1.30
N GLU A 28 -20.39 -1.63 -0.01
CA GLU A 28 -19.23 -1.51 -0.89
C GLU A 28 -18.35 -0.31 -0.51
N ILE A 29 -18.97 0.81 -0.14
CA ILE A 29 -18.25 1.97 0.39
C ILE A 29 -17.53 1.60 1.69
N GLY A 30 -18.21 0.90 2.59
CA GLY A 30 -17.65 0.40 3.84
C GLY A 30 -16.44 -0.51 3.61
N HIS A 31 -16.58 -1.49 2.72
CA HIS A 31 -15.50 -2.40 2.35
C HIS A 31 -14.32 -1.64 1.74
N TYR A 32 -14.58 -0.70 0.82
CA TYR A 32 -13.54 0.12 0.21
C TYR A 32 -12.75 0.93 1.25
N ARG A 33 -13.42 1.49 2.25
CA ARG A 33 -12.77 2.21 3.37
C ARG A 33 -11.89 1.29 4.22
N ILE A 34 -12.33 0.06 4.50
CA ILE A 34 -11.54 -0.93 5.25
C ILE A 34 -10.26 -1.28 4.48
N VAL A 35 -10.38 -1.55 3.17
CA VAL A 35 -9.24 -1.85 2.30
C VAL A 35 -8.27 -0.65 2.24
N ALA A 36 -8.79 0.57 2.11
CA ALA A 36 -7.95 1.78 2.10
C ALA A 36 -7.16 1.93 3.42
N LYS A 37 -7.79 1.71 4.57
CA LYS A 37 -7.12 1.74 5.88
C LYS A 37 -6.03 0.67 6.00
N ALA A 38 -6.31 -0.55 5.53
CA ALA A 38 -5.32 -1.62 5.54
C ALA A 38 -4.09 -1.25 4.70
N ILE A 39 -4.28 -0.75 3.47
CA ILE A 39 -3.19 -0.30 2.60
C ILE A 39 -2.38 0.82 3.25
N ALA A 40 -3.05 1.82 3.85
CA ALA A 40 -2.35 2.91 4.53
C ALA A 40 -1.45 2.39 5.67
N ARG A 41 -1.93 1.43 6.47
CA ARG A 41 -1.12 0.80 7.51
C ARG A 41 0.04 0.00 6.91
N THR A 42 -0.19 -0.75 5.83
CA THR A 42 0.86 -1.51 5.14
C THR A 42 1.98 -0.60 4.64
N ILE A 43 1.66 0.52 4.00
CA ILE A 43 2.66 1.49 3.52
C ILE A 43 3.51 2.01 4.69
N GLY A 44 2.88 2.32 5.83
CA GLY A 44 3.60 2.78 7.02
C GLY A 44 4.57 1.72 7.55
N VAL A 45 4.10 0.48 7.73
CA VAL A 45 4.94 -0.63 8.22
C VAL A 45 6.07 -0.96 7.25
N GLN A 46 5.81 -0.93 5.93
CA GLN A 46 6.87 -1.11 4.92
C GLN A 46 7.94 -0.03 5.04
N GLY A 47 7.54 1.25 5.22
CA GLY A 47 8.49 2.34 5.42
C GLY A 47 9.34 2.17 6.68
N GLU A 48 8.74 1.69 7.79
CA GLU A 48 9.48 1.36 9.02
C GLU A 48 10.53 0.26 8.78
N VAL A 49 10.16 -0.81 8.05
CA VAL A 49 11.08 -1.90 7.69
C VAL A 49 12.20 -1.40 6.77
N ASP A 50 11.86 -0.60 5.75
CA ASP A 50 12.82 -0.07 4.79
C ASP A 50 13.84 0.85 5.48
N ALA A 51 13.43 1.65 6.47
CA ALA A 51 14.33 2.50 7.24
C ALA A 51 15.37 1.68 8.02
N VAL A 52 14.95 0.57 8.64
CA VAL A 52 15.86 -0.34 9.35
C VAL A 52 16.83 -1.01 8.37
N LEU A 53 16.34 -1.48 7.22
CA LEU A 53 17.18 -2.11 6.19
C LEU A 53 18.18 -1.14 5.57
N PHE A 54 17.76 0.10 5.29
CA PHE A 54 18.63 1.16 4.77
C PHE A 54 19.77 1.46 5.76
N THR A 55 19.43 1.64 7.04
CA THR A 55 20.40 1.88 8.12
C THR A 55 21.42 0.75 8.21
N ARG A 56 20.96 -0.50 8.21
CA ARG A 56 21.84 -1.68 8.21
C ARG A 56 22.79 -1.70 7.01
N LYS A 57 22.29 -1.45 5.81
CA LYS A 57 23.11 -1.41 4.58
C LYS A 57 24.16 -0.30 4.63
N TYR A 58 23.80 0.88 5.12
CA TYR A 58 24.74 1.99 5.27
C TYR A 58 25.91 1.64 6.19
N TYR A 59 25.64 1.12 7.39
CA TYR A 59 26.69 0.73 8.33
C TYR A 59 27.51 -0.46 7.84
N ALA A 60 26.89 -1.44 7.18
CA ALA A 60 27.62 -2.54 6.55
C ALA A 60 28.65 -2.01 5.55
N ASN A 61 28.24 -1.14 4.61
CA ASN A 61 29.14 -0.58 3.59
C ASN A 61 30.26 0.31 4.16
N LYS A 62 30.04 0.97 5.31
CA LYS A 62 31.06 1.79 6.00
C LYS A 62 32.11 0.95 6.74
N ILE A 63 31.83 -0.31 7.07
CA ILE A 63 32.79 -1.20 7.74
C ILE A 63 33.68 -1.91 6.71
N VAL A 64 33.19 -2.14 5.48
CA VAL A 64 33.94 -2.85 4.42
C VAL A 64 34.79 -1.92 3.55
N ASN A 65 34.66 -0.59 3.69
CA ASN A 65 35.54 0.42 3.06
C ASN A 65 36.29 1.21 4.14
#